data_AF-A0A9P5CSQ3-F1
#
_entry.id   AF-A0A9P5CSQ3-F1
#
_cell.length_a   1.000
_cell.length_b   1.000
_cell.length_c   1.000
_cell.angle_alpha   90.00
_cell.angle_beta   90.00
_cell.angle_gamma   90.00
#
_symmetry.space_group_name_H-M   'P 1'
#
loop_
_entity.id
_entity.type
_entity.pdbx_description
1 polymer ?
#
loop_
_entity_poly.entity_id
_entity_poly.type
_entity_poly.pdbx_seq_one_letter_code
_entity_poly.pdbx_strand_id
1 'polypeptide(L)'
;GFKVMPCTACASWGLVSKMMDSAKRCSQYICCTRSCDGCRVPVSALSRIIAEDKKLESKEREAEVELEAAHRRALKVLNKARAKISESAARLARLRTQHRSLASRGAQMVNAGLEFLNELDEQERREEKEHNLATLVREVVSAESILAEDPLFDGFN
;
A
#
# COMPACT_ATOMS: atom_id res chain seq x y z
N GLY A 1 65.86 -7.61 22.86
CA GLY A 1 64.79 -8.21 23.67
C GLY A 1 63.71 -7.19 23.96
N PHE A 2 62.44 -7.60 23.93
CA PHE A 2 61.28 -6.73 24.08
C PHE A 2 60.60 -6.91 25.45
N LYS A 3 59.91 -5.85 25.92
CA LYS A 3 59.15 -5.89 27.17
C LYS A 3 57.89 -6.71 26.97
N VAL A 4 57.70 -7.71 27.82
CA VAL A 4 56.50 -8.56 27.85
C VAL A 4 55.77 -8.39 29.17
N MET A 5 54.56 -8.94 29.25
CA MET A 5 53.87 -9.05 30.53
C MET A 5 54.75 -9.82 31.53
N PRO A 6 54.82 -9.35 32.80
CA PRO A 6 55.66 -9.98 33.80
C PRO A 6 55.18 -11.41 34.05
N CYS A 7 56.11 -12.37 34.08
CA CYS A 7 55.83 -13.71 34.57
C CYS A 7 55.69 -13.68 36.10
N THR A 8 55.09 -14.71 36.70
CA THR A 8 54.77 -14.74 38.14
C THR A 8 55.97 -14.37 39.02
N ALA A 9 57.17 -14.83 38.66
CA ALA A 9 58.38 -14.52 39.42
C ALA A 9 58.93 -13.11 39.18
N CYS A 10 58.91 -12.62 37.93
CA CYS A 10 59.27 -11.22 37.67
C CYS A 10 58.28 -10.28 38.37
N ALA A 11 57.00 -10.64 38.43
CA ALA A 11 55.98 -9.89 39.16
C ALA A 11 56.25 -9.91 40.68
N SER A 12 56.56 -11.08 41.28
CA SER A 12 56.84 -11.19 42.71
C SER A 12 58.11 -10.45 43.15
N TRP A 13 59.08 -10.30 42.25
CA TRP A 13 60.32 -9.58 42.51
C TRP A 13 60.26 -8.10 42.08
N GLY A 14 59.12 -7.63 41.56
CA GLY A 14 58.98 -6.25 41.07
C GLY A 14 59.87 -5.92 39.86
N LEU A 15 60.29 -6.93 39.11
CA LEU A 15 61.21 -6.79 37.98
C LEU A 15 60.47 -6.71 36.64
N VAL A 16 61.03 -5.94 35.71
CA VAL A 16 60.54 -5.89 34.33
C VAL A 16 60.95 -7.15 33.58
N SER A 17 59.98 -7.92 33.10
CA SER A 17 60.22 -9.07 32.24
C SER A 17 60.58 -8.63 30.82
N LYS A 18 61.78 -8.99 30.37
CA LYS A 18 62.26 -8.77 29.00
C LYS A 18 62.50 -10.12 28.34
N MET A 19 61.95 -10.35 27.14
CA MET A 19 62.15 -11.57 26.38
C MET A 19 63.11 -11.32 25.21
N MET A 20 64.02 -12.25 24.93
CA MET A 20 64.94 -12.17 23.80
C MET A 20 64.32 -12.84 22.57
N ASP A 21 64.67 -12.37 21.39
CA ASP A 21 64.20 -12.97 20.14
C ASP A 21 64.68 -14.42 20.07
N SER A 22 63.79 -15.35 19.69
CA SER A 22 63.96 -16.82 19.72
C SER A 22 63.98 -17.52 21.09
N ALA A 23 64.14 -16.80 22.21
CA ALA A 23 64.17 -17.40 23.54
C ALA A 23 62.76 -17.79 24.03
N LYS A 24 62.63 -18.99 24.61
CA LYS A 24 61.36 -19.43 25.23
C LYS A 24 61.13 -18.85 26.63
N ARG A 25 62.12 -18.18 27.21
CA ARG A 25 62.14 -17.69 28.59
C ARG A 25 62.50 -16.22 28.64
N CYS A 26 62.03 -15.50 29.66
CA CYS A 26 62.47 -14.14 29.91
C CYS A 26 63.95 -14.13 30.32
N SER A 27 64.63 -13.02 30.08
CA SER A 27 66.06 -12.78 30.38
C SER A 27 66.45 -13.14 31.80
N GLN A 28 65.56 -12.93 32.77
CA GLN A 28 65.79 -13.27 34.19
C GLN A 28 65.74 -14.79 34.47
N TYR A 29 65.10 -15.57 33.59
CA TYR A 29 64.90 -17.01 33.73
C TYR A 29 65.77 -17.86 32.79
N ILE A 30 66.64 -17.23 31.98
CA ILE A 30 67.59 -17.96 31.12
C ILE A 30 68.52 -18.82 31.98
N CYS A 31 68.89 -18.35 33.18
CA CYS A 31 69.77 -19.06 34.11
C CYS A 31 69.05 -19.95 35.14
N CYS A 32 67.71 -19.95 35.17
CA CYS A 32 66.94 -20.72 36.16
C CYS A 32 66.43 -22.04 35.56
N THR A 33 66.42 -23.11 36.37
CA THR A 33 65.89 -24.44 35.99
C THR A 33 64.36 -24.51 35.90
N ARG A 34 63.66 -23.46 36.32
CA ARG A 34 62.19 -23.37 36.28
C ARG A 34 61.67 -22.90 34.92
N SER A 35 60.46 -23.33 34.55
CA SER A 35 59.77 -22.85 33.35
C SER A 35 59.29 -21.40 33.55
N CYS A 36 59.48 -20.56 32.52
CA CYS A 36 58.95 -19.20 32.50
C CYS A 36 57.49 -19.23 32.00
N ASP A 37 56.56 -18.72 32.80
CA ASP A 37 55.13 -18.53 32.47
C ASP A 37 54.85 -17.18 31.78
N GLY A 38 55.90 -16.44 31.41
CA GLY A 38 55.77 -15.14 30.74
C GLY A 38 55.19 -15.26 29.32
N CYS A 39 54.23 -14.40 29.00
CA CYS A 39 53.68 -14.29 27.66
C CYS A 39 54.73 -13.74 26.67
N ARG A 40 54.72 -14.22 25.42
CA ARG A 40 55.64 -13.75 24.37
C ARG A 40 55.16 -12.52 23.62
N VAL A 41 53.99 -11.99 23.97
CA VAL A 41 53.43 -10.82 23.29
C VAL A 41 54.10 -9.57 23.85
N PRO A 42 54.75 -8.74 23.00
CA PRO A 42 55.28 -7.47 23.42
C PRO A 42 54.16 -6.57 23.95
N VAL A 43 54.38 -5.92 25.10
CA VAL A 43 53.38 -5.00 25.69
C VAL A 43 53.05 -3.87 24.71
N SER A 44 54.04 -3.38 23.96
CA SER A 44 53.84 -2.35 22.95
C SER A 44 52.92 -2.77 21.80
N ALA A 45 52.99 -4.04 21.37
CA ALA A 45 52.12 -4.57 20.33
C ALA A 45 50.68 -4.66 20.84
N LEU A 46 50.49 -5.15 22.07
CA LEU A 46 49.17 -5.21 22.69
C LEU A 46 48.55 -3.83 22.89
N SER A 47 49.32 -2.84 23.39
CA SER A 47 48.84 -1.46 23.54
C SER A 47 48.43 -0.84 22.20
N ARG A 48 49.15 -1.13 21.11
CA ARG A 48 48.79 -0.65 19.78
C ARG A 48 47.49 -1.29 19.28
N ILE A 49 47.31 -2.59 19.50
CA ILE A 49 46.08 -3.30 19.14
C ILE A 49 44.89 -2.68 19.90
N ILE A 50 45.00 -2.50 21.22
CA ILE A 50 43.94 -1.89 22.04
C ILE A 50 43.61 -0.46 21.57
N ALA A 51 44.61 0.32 21.16
CA ALA A 51 44.38 1.67 20.66
C ALA A 51 43.65 1.69 19.31
N GLU A 52 44.02 0.80 18.39
CA GLU A 52 43.32 0.68 17.11
C GLU A 52 41.91 0.11 17.29
N ASP A 53 41.72 -0.85 18.19
CA ASP A 53 40.43 -1.42 18.54
C ASP A 53 39.45 -0.34 19.02
N LYS A 54 39.87 0.48 20.00
CA LYS A 54 39.07 1.63 20.47
C LYS A 54 38.75 2.64 19.37
N LYS A 55 39.68 2.86 18.44
CA LYS A 55 39.49 3.76 17.31
C LYS A 55 38.48 3.19 16.32
N LEU A 56 38.50 1.89 16.08
CA LEU A 56 37.51 1.20 15.26
C LEU A 56 36.14 1.26 15.90
N GLU A 57 36.01 0.95 17.20
CA GLU A 57 34.74 1.06 17.92
C GLU A 57 34.15 2.48 17.84
N SER A 58 34.98 3.53 17.90
CA SER A 58 34.49 4.91 17.74
C SER A 58 33.91 5.13 16.34
N LYS A 59 34.60 4.67 15.30
CA LYS A 59 34.14 4.79 13.92
C LYS A 59 32.89 3.97 13.65
N GLU A 60 32.79 2.78 14.24
CA GLU A 60 31.59 1.94 14.15
C GLU A 60 30.39 2.67 14.76
N ARG A 61 30.53 3.22 15.97
CA ARG A 61 29.46 4.02 16.60
C ARG A 61 29.07 5.24 15.78
N GLU A 62 30.03 5.96 15.19
CA GLU A 62 29.76 7.09 14.31
C GLU A 62 28.97 6.65 13.07
N ALA A 63 29.40 5.56 12.41
CA ALA A 63 28.72 5.00 11.25
C ALA A 63 27.31 4.48 11.58
N GLU A 64 27.10 3.89 12.75
CA GLU A 64 25.78 3.47 13.23
C GLU A 64 24.83 4.65 13.37
N VAL A 65 25.28 5.76 13.98
CA VAL A 65 24.47 6.98 14.14
C VAL A 65 24.10 7.57 12.78
N GLU A 66 25.04 7.60 11.84
CA GLU A 66 24.79 8.07 10.47
C GLU A 66 23.78 7.18 9.74
N LEU A 67 23.94 5.85 9.85
CA LEU A 67 23.04 4.88 9.25
C LEU A 67 21.63 5.02 9.80
N GLU A 68 21.46 5.13 11.12
CA GLU A 68 20.17 5.36 11.74
C GLU A 68 19.54 6.68 11.27
N ALA A 69 20.33 7.76 11.17
CA ALA A 69 19.85 9.03 10.70
C ALA A 69 19.37 8.95 9.24
N ALA A 70 20.13 8.27 8.38
CA ALA A 70 19.75 8.01 6.99
C ALA A 70 18.47 7.17 6.90
N HIS A 71 18.38 6.10 7.68
CA HIS A 71 17.19 5.23 7.76
C HIS A 71 15.95 6.01 8.21
N ARG A 72 16.06 6.83 9.25
CA ARG A 72 14.97 7.72 9.72
C ARG A 72 14.52 8.70 8.64
N ARG A 73 15.44 9.26 7.85
CA ARG A 73 15.11 10.16 6.73
C ARG A 73 14.38 9.41 5.62
N ALA A 74 14.86 8.23 5.23
CA ALA A 74 14.24 7.40 4.21
C ALA A 74 12.80 7.01 4.59
N LEU A 75 12.57 6.57 5.84
CA LEU A 75 11.23 6.26 6.34
C LEU A 75 10.29 7.46 6.27
N LYS A 76 10.75 8.66 6.62
CA LYS A 76 9.93 9.88 6.51
C LYS A 76 9.50 10.16 5.07
N VAL A 77 10.40 9.99 4.10
CA VAL A 77 10.09 10.18 2.67
C VAL A 77 9.08 9.14 2.19
N LEU A 78 9.32 7.86 2.53
CA LEU A 78 8.42 6.76 2.16
C LEU A 78 7.01 6.95 2.75
N ASN A 79 6.91 7.35 4.01
CA ASN A 79 5.62 7.61 4.66
C ASN A 79 4.86 8.76 3.99
N LYS A 80 5.55 9.84 3.61
CA LYS A 80 4.94 10.94 2.84
C LYS A 80 4.44 10.49 1.48
N ALA A 81 5.24 9.68 0.76
CA ALA A 81 4.83 9.14 -0.53
C ALA A 81 3.61 8.22 -0.39
N ARG A 82 3.62 7.32 0.60
CA ARG A 82 2.50 6.42 0.92
C ARG A 82 1.23 7.20 1.24
N ALA A 83 1.33 8.29 2.00
CA ALA A 83 0.17 9.14 2.33
C ALA A 83 -0.45 9.76 1.07
N LYS A 84 0.37 10.33 0.17
CA LYS A 84 -0.10 10.89 -1.12
C LYS A 84 -0.76 9.83 -2.00
N ILE A 85 -0.17 8.64 -2.08
CA ILE A 85 -0.74 7.53 -2.85
C ILE A 85 -2.10 7.15 -2.27
N SER A 86 -2.20 6.98 -0.94
CA SER A 86 -3.45 6.65 -0.26
C SER A 86 -4.54 7.69 -0.50
N GLU A 87 -4.20 8.98 -0.44
CA GLU A 87 -5.13 10.07 -0.70
C GLU A 87 -5.65 10.04 -2.14
N SER A 88 -4.74 9.89 -3.11
CA SER A 88 -5.10 9.81 -4.54
C SER A 88 -5.97 8.59 -4.85
N ALA A 89 -5.66 7.44 -4.24
CA ALA A 89 -6.44 6.21 -4.38
C ALA A 89 -7.85 6.38 -3.79
N ALA A 90 -7.97 6.98 -2.61
CA ALA A 90 -9.26 7.27 -1.99
C ALA A 90 -10.09 8.25 -2.83
N ARG A 91 -9.45 9.28 -3.40
CA ARG A 91 -10.11 10.22 -4.33
C ARG A 91 -10.62 9.50 -5.58
N LEU A 92 -9.80 8.64 -6.18
CA LEU A 92 -10.20 7.85 -7.35
C LEU A 92 -11.37 6.91 -7.03
N ALA A 93 -11.36 6.25 -5.86
CA ALA A 93 -12.45 5.39 -5.43
C ALA A 93 -13.78 6.17 -5.32
N ARG A 94 -13.76 7.37 -4.71
CA ARG A 94 -14.94 8.25 -4.64
C ARG A 94 -15.46 8.64 -6.02
N LEU A 95 -14.57 9.08 -6.91
CA LEU A 95 -14.95 9.45 -8.28
C LEU A 95 -15.57 8.27 -9.04
N ARG A 96 -15.02 7.07 -8.90
CA ARG A 96 -15.59 5.86 -9.51
C ARG A 96 -16.99 5.56 -8.98
N THR A 97 -17.22 5.70 -7.68
CA THR A 97 -18.55 5.51 -7.09
C THR A 97 -19.54 6.57 -7.56
N GLN A 98 -19.12 7.84 -7.60
CA GLN A 98 -19.95 8.92 -8.16
C GLN A 98 -20.29 8.67 -9.62
N HIS A 99 -19.32 8.29 -10.44
CA HIS A 99 -19.53 7.97 -11.86
C HIS A 99 -20.55 6.83 -12.03
N ARG A 100 -20.40 5.73 -11.28
CA ARG A 100 -21.36 4.61 -11.31
C ARG A 100 -22.76 5.04 -10.89
N SER A 101 -22.87 5.86 -9.84
CA SER A 101 -24.16 6.38 -9.37
C SER A 101 -24.84 7.26 -10.41
N LEU A 102 -24.08 8.18 -11.03
CA LEU A 102 -24.58 9.03 -12.11
C LEU A 102 -25.02 8.23 -13.33
N ALA A 103 -24.22 7.24 -13.76
CA ALA A 103 -24.57 6.37 -14.87
C ALA A 103 -25.84 5.56 -14.58
N SER A 104 -25.97 5.00 -13.37
CA SER A 104 -27.17 4.27 -12.93
C SER A 104 -28.41 5.17 -12.94
N ARG A 105 -28.30 6.38 -12.37
CA ARG A 105 -29.41 7.34 -12.34
C ARG A 105 -29.80 7.82 -13.75
N GLY A 106 -28.82 8.03 -14.62
CA GLY A 106 -29.04 8.35 -16.03
C GLY A 106 -29.84 7.25 -16.73
N ALA A 107 -29.43 5.98 -16.57
CA ALA A 107 -30.15 4.84 -17.13
C ALA A 107 -31.58 4.74 -16.58
N GLN A 108 -31.78 4.96 -15.28
CA GLN A 108 -33.12 4.97 -14.67
C GLN A 108 -34.02 6.06 -15.26
N MET A 109 -33.50 7.28 -15.44
CA MET A 109 -34.29 8.39 -16.03
C MET A 109 -34.65 8.12 -17.49
N VAL A 110 -33.72 7.56 -18.27
CA VAL A 110 -33.99 7.18 -19.67
C VAL A 110 -35.06 6.09 -19.72
N ASN A 111 -34.93 5.04 -18.91
CA ASN A 111 -35.91 3.96 -18.88
C ASN A 111 -37.30 4.45 -18.45
N ALA A 112 -37.38 5.27 -17.40
CA ALA A 112 -38.65 5.85 -16.96
C ALA A 112 -39.27 6.76 -18.04
N GLY A 113 -38.47 7.52 -18.78
CA GLY A 113 -38.94 8.32 -19.90
C GLY A 113 -39.48 7.46 -21.06
N LEU A 114 -38.81 6.35 -21.38
CA LEU A 114 -39.27 5.40 -22.39
C LEU A 114 -40.56 4.67 -21.97
N GLU A 115 -40.66 4.29 -20.70
CA GLU A 115 -41.88 3.70 -20.13
C GLU A 115 -43.05 4.68 -20.24
N PHE A 116 -42.85 5.95 -19.88
CA PHE A 116 -43.87 6.99 -20.01
C PHE A 116 -44.30 7.23 -21.47
N LEU A 117 -43.35 7.25 -22.43
CA LEU A 117 -43.70 7.36 -23.85
C LEU A 117 -44.52 6.17 -24.33
N ASN A 118 -44.15 4.95 -23.94
CA ASN A 118 -44.92 3.75 -24.28
C ASN A 118 -46.35 3.79 -23.71
N GLU A 119 -46.53 4.35 -22.51
CA GLU A 119 -47.86 4.54 -21.90
C GLU A 119 -48.72 5.53 -22.69
N LEU A 120 -48.14 6.65 -23.14
CA LEU A 120 -48.83 7.62 -23.99
C LEU A 120 -49.23 7.02 -25.35
N ASP A 121 -48.31 6.32 -26.02
CA ASP A 121 -48.58 5.66 -27.30
C ASP A 121 -49.70 4.59 -27.17
N GLU A 122 -49.75 3.89 -26.04
CA GLU A 122 -50.84 2.94 -25.74
C GLU A 122 -52.16 3.66 -25.48
N GLN A 123 -52.14 4.80 -24.78
CA GLN A 123 -53.34 5.61 -24.54
C GLN A 123 -53.90 6.19 -25.86
N GLU A 124 -53.06 6.77 -26.71
CA GLU A 124 -53.47 7.27 -28.03
C GLU A 124 -54.11 6.16 -28.87
N ARG A 125 -53.50 4.95 -28.89
CA ARG A 125 -54.10 3.80 -29.58
C ARG A 125 -55.44 3.35 -28.98
N ARG A 126 -55.70 3.57 -27.70
CA ARG A 126 -57.01 3.29 -27.09
C ARG A 126 -58.03 4.34 -27.50
N GLU A 127 -57.67 5.61 -27.44
CA GLU A 127 -58.52 6.74 -27.84
C GLU A 127 -58.90 6.64 -29.33
N GLU A 128 -57.95 6.29 -30.21
CA GLU A 128 -58.23 6.03 -31.63
C GLU A 128 -59.22 4.89 -31.82
N LYS A 129 -59.07 3.78 -31.09
CA LYS A 129 -60.00 2.64 -31.16
C LYS A 129 -61.39 3.03 -30.69
N GLU A 130 -61.50 3.77 -29.58
CA GLU A 130 -62.78 4.27 -29.06
C GLU A 130 -63.45 5.23 -30.06
N HIS A 131 -62.68 6.14 -30.64
CA HIS A 131 -63.17 7.07 -31.66
C HIS A 131 -63.67 6.35 -32.92
N ASN A 132 -62.89 5.40 -33.43
CA ASN A 132 -63.27 4.57 -34.57
C ASN A 132 -64.54 3.76 -34.28
N LEU A 133 -64.64 3.18 -33.09
CA LEU A 133 -65.81 2.40 -32.68
C LEU A 133 -67.05 3.30 -32.53
N ALA A 134 -66.91 4.50 -31.97
CA ALA A 134 -67.98 5.49 -31.89
C ALA A 134 -68.46 5.95 -33.28
N THR A 135 -67.53 6.10 -34.23
CA THR A 135 -67.84 6.45 -35.63
C THR A 135 -68.63 5.33 -36.30
N LEU A 136 -68.17 4.08 -36.18
CA LEU A 136 -68.89 2.89 -36.67
C LEU A 136 -70.29 2.78 -36.08
N VAL A 137 -70.45 2.97 -34.77
CA VAL A 137 -71.77 2.96 -34.12
C VAL A 137 -72.68 4.05 -34.69
N ARG A 138 -72.16 5.27 -34.90
CA ARG A 138 -72.92 6.37 -35.50
C ARG A 138 -73.35 6.04 -36.94
N GLU A 139 -72.45 5.47 -37.74
CA GLU A 139 -72.75 5.04 -39.11
C GLU A 139 -73.85 3.97 -39.14
N VAL A 140 -73.78 2.95 -38.27
CA VAL A 140 -74.81 1.91 -38.16
C VAL A 140 -76.16 2.50 -37.76
N VAL A 141 -76.20 3.37 -36.73
CA VAL A 141 -77.43 4.04 -36.29
C VAL A 141 -78.02 4.92 -37.40
N SER A 142 -77.18 5.61 -38.17
CA SER A 142 -77.62 6.40 -39.31
C SER A 142 -78.17 5.53 -40.46
N ALA A 143 -77.56 4.37 -40.74
CA ALA A 143 -78.04 3.43 -41.73
C ALA A 143 -79.39 2.79 -41.33
N GLU A 144 -79.59 2.49 -40.04
CA GLU A 144 -80.88 2.03 -39.51
C GLU A 144 -81.96 3.11 -39.61
N SER A 145 -81.64 4.39 -39.41
CA SER A 145 -82.60 5.49 -39.55
C SER A 145 -83.05 5.70 -41.02
N ILE A 146 -82.19 5.43 -41.99
CA ILE A 146 -82.52 5.50 -43.42
C ILE A 146 -83.47 4.37 -43.82
N LEU A 147 -83.41 3.20 -43.16
CA LEU A 147 -84.34 2.09 -43.38
C LEU A 147 -85.69 2.27 -42.65
N ALA A 148 -85.80 3.24 -41.74
CA ALA A 148 -87.04 3.55 -41.02
C ALA A 148 -87.90 4.63 -41.73
N GLU A 149 -87.34 5.36 -42.69
CA GLU A 149 -88.05 6.33 -43.53
C GLU A 149 -88.26 5.79 -44.97
N ASP A 150 -88.90 4.63 -45.11
CA ASP A 150 -89.63 4.28 -46.35
C ASP A 150 -91.14 4.51 -46.12
N PRO A 151 -91.67 5.72 -46.38
CA PRO A 151 -93.11 5.95 -46.38
C PRO A 151 -93.67 5.51 -47.73
N LEU A 152 -93.81 4.20 -47.98
CA LEU A 152 -94.68 3.73 -49.07
C LEU A 152 -95.11 2.26 -48.92
N PHE A 153 -96.22 2.03 -48.20
CA PHE A 153 -97.26 1.13 -48.71
C PHE A 153 -98.63 1.45 -48.08
N ASP A 154 -99.30 2.46 -48.64
CA ASP A 154 -100.76 2.46 -48.72
C ASP A 154 -101.16 1.28 -49.63
N GLY A 155 -101.97 0.34 -49.13
CA GLY A 155 -102.56 -0.66 -50.03
C GLY A 155 -103.15 -1.93 -49.43
N PHE A 156 -104.48 -1.90 -49.27
CA PHE A 156 -105.44 -3.00 -49.47
C PHE A 156 -105.83 -3.99 -48.34
N ASN A 157 -107.14 -3.89 -48.05
CA ASN A 157 -108.14 -4.82 -47.52
C ASN A 157 -108.13 -5.23 -46.04
#